data_AF-A0A920BGF8-F1
#
_entry.id   AF-A0A920BGF8-F1
#
_cell.length_a   1.000
_cell.length_b   1.000
_cell.length_c   1.000
_cell.angle_alpha   90.00
_cell.angle_beta   90.00
_cell.angle_gamma   90.00
#
_symmetry.space_group_name_H-M   'P 1'
#
loop_
_entity.id
_entity.type
_entity.pdbx_description
1 polymer ?
#
loop_
_entity_poly.entity_id
_entity_poly.type
_entity_poly.pdbx_seq_one_letter_code
_entity_poly.pdbx_strand_id
1 'polypeptide(L)'
;MKINKSILNALPDLKEVPNLTIYHIIGSRDWEEMGKVNIDVDIDYRAIEYEEQMPIVLNSADLIVSRAGGSITAEINLLGIPSILIPLPGAPGDHQTKMLNR
;
A
#
# COMPACT_ATOMS: atom_id res chain seq x y z
N MET A 1 -0.24 -9.54 -10.88
CA MET A 1 0.15 -8.11 -10.95
C MET A 1 0.80 -7.69 -9.64
N LYS A 2 1.96 -7.03 -9.67
CA LYS A 2 2.68 -6.51 -8.48
C LYS A 2 2.09 -5.13 -8.12
N ILE A 3 1.74 -4.91 -6.84
CA ILE A 3 1.10 -3.66 -6.36
C ILE A 3 1.96 -2.44 -6.71
N ASN A 4 3.27 -2.53 -6.48
CA ASN A 4 4.20 -1.42 -6.69
C ASN A 4 4.12 -0.84 -8.10
N LYS A 5 4.14 -1.71 -9.12
CA LYS A 5 4.01 -1.32 -10.52
C LYS A 5 2.64 -0.72 -10.83
N SER A 6 1.58 -1.22 -10.21
CA SER A 6 0.23 -0.70 -10.41
C SER A 6 0.07 0.72 -9.88
N ILE A 7 0.62 1.02 -8.71
CA ILE A 7 0.60 2.39 -8.16
C ILE A 7 1.34 3.35 -9.09
N LEU A 8 2.56 3.01 -9.52
CA LEU A 8 3.34 3.85 -10.43
C LEU A 8 2.59 4.15 -11.74
N ASN A 9 1.93 3.15 -12.32
CA ASN A 9 1.15 3.32 -13.54
C ASN A 9 -0.10 4.17 -13.35
N ALA A 10 -0.65 4.23 -12.14
CA ALA A 10 -1.86 4.98 -11.82
C ALA A 10 -1.59 6.45 -11.45
N LEU A 11 -0.33 6.83 -11.18
CA LEU A 11 0.03 8.19 -10.77
C LEU A 11 -0.50 9.29 -11.71
N PRO A 12 -0.50 9.14 -13.06
CA PRO A 12 -1.03 10.17 -13.95
C PRO A 12 -2.54 10.42 -13.78
N ASP A 13 -3.30 9.41 -13.36
CA ASP A 13 -4.74 9.52 -13.12
C ASP A 13 -5.01 10.08 -11.70
N LEU A 14 -4.16 9.71 -10.74
CA LEU A 14 -4.29 10.10 -9.34
C LEU A 14 -3.97 11.57 -9.07
N LYS A 15 -3.25 12.26 -9.96
CA LYS A 15 -2.95 13.70 -9.82
C LYS A 15 -4.21 14.59 -9.78
N GLU A 16 -5.33 14.09 -10.32
CA GLU A 16 -6.61 14.82 -10.31
C GLU A 16 -7.29 14.78 -8.93
N VAL A 17 -6.78 13.99 -7.99
CA VAL A 17 -7.28 13.93 -6.62
C VAL A 17 -6.63 15.07 -5.81
N PRO A 18 -7.41 16.06 -5.34
CA PRO A 18 -6.85 17.18 -4.61
C PRO A 18 -6.29 16.73 -3.25
N ASN A 19 -5.15 17.31 -2.85
CA ASN A 19 -4.48 17.05 -1.57
C ASN A 19 -4.09 15.58 -1.35
N LEU A 20 -3.81 14.83 -2.42
CA LEU A 20 -3.36 13.45 -2.33
C LEU A 20 -1.86 13.37 -2.05
N THR A 21 -1.51 12.75 -0.92
CA THR A 21 -0.14 12.29 -0.63
C THR A 21 -0.11 10.76 -0.71
N ILE A 22 0.88 10.21 -1.40
CA ILE A 22 1.09 8.77 -1.51
C ILE A 22 2.37 8.40 -0.78
N TYR A 23 2.24 7.72 0.36
CA TYR A 23 3.36 7.11 1.09
C TYR A 23 3.52 5.65 0.68
N HIS A 24 4.43 5.37 -0.26
CA HIS A 24 4.55 4.07 -0.90
C HIS A 24 5.75 3.29 -0.37
N ILE A 25 5.47 2.31 0.49
CA ILE A 25 6.46 1.37 1.00
C ILE A 25 6.70 0.28 -0.06
N ILE A 26 7.82 0.37 -0.77
CA ILE A 26 8.16 -0.48 -1.92
C ILE A 26 8.79 -1.80 -1.47
N GLY A 27 9.56 -1.77 -0.38
CA GLY A 27 10.36 -2.90 0.12
C GLY A 27 11.71 -3.02 -0.60
N SER A 28 12.76 -3.35 0.15
CA SER A 28 14.14 -3.49 -0.35
C SER A 28 14.29 -4.39 -1.57
N ARG A 29 13.40 -5.37 -1.75
CA ARG A 29 13.43 -6.29 -2.90
C ARG A 29 13.20 -5.59 -4.23
N ASP A 30 12.27 -4.64 -4.27
CA ASP A 30 11.84 -3.95 -5.49
C ASP A 30 12.42 -2.51 -5.54
N TRP A 31 13.19 -2.10 -4.52
CA TRP A 31 13.70 -0.73 -4.36
C TRP A 31 14.63 -0.28 -5.49
N GLU A 32 15.60 -1.10 -5.86
CA GLU A 32 16.55 -0.75 -6.92
C GLU A 32 15.86 -0.51 -8.27
N GLU A 33 14.80 -1.26 -8.57
CA GLU A 33 14.05 -1.15 -9.82
C GLU A 33 13.04 0.00 -9.80
N MET A 34 12.36 0.22 -8.67
CA MET A 34 11.15 1.06 -8.62
C MET A 34 11.24 2.26 -7.68
N GLY A 35 12.07 2.20 -6.65
CA GLY A 35 12.16 3.24 -5.62
C GLY A 35 12.94 4.47 -6.04
N LYS A 36 13.84 4.32 -7.01
CA LYS A 36 14.68 5.41 -7.54
C LYS A 36 14.13 6.00 -8.84
N VAL A 37 12.92 5.62 -9.24
CA VAL A 37 12.29 6.15 -10.46
C VAL A 37 11.94 7.61 -10.23
N ASN A 38 12.38 8.48 -11.12
CA ASN A 38 11.97 9.88 -11.10
C ASN A 38 10.50 9.98 -11.53
N ILE A 39 9.67 10.53 -10.66
CA ILE A 39 8.25 10.67 -10.89
C ILE A 39 8.00 12.09 -11.40
N ASP A 40 7.69 12.21 -12.69
CA ASP A 40 7.36 13.48 -13.36
C ASP A 40 5.84 13.69 -13.42
N VAL A 41 5.21 13.70 -12.25
CA VAL A 41 3.79 14.05 -12.09
C VAL A 41 3.62 14.95 -10.88
N ASP A 42 2.68 15.89 -10.97
CA ASP A 42 2.36 16.85 -9.90
C ASP A 42 1.51 16.19 -8.81
N ILE A 43 2.15 15.33 -8.01
CA ILE A 43 1.56 14.62 -6.86
C ILE A 43 2.63 14.48 -5.77
N ASP A 44 2.25 14.60 -4.50
CA ASP A 44 3.15 14.34 -3.37
C ASP A 44 3.35 12.83 -3.21
N TYR A 45 4.23 12.25 -4.03
CA TYR A 45 4.60 10.85 -3.99
C TYR A 45 5.92 10.64 -3.25
N ARG A 46 5.88 9.79 -2.22
CA ARG A 46 7.03 9.47 -1.36
C ARG A 46 7.31 7.98 -1.45
N ALA A 47 8.39 7.63 -2.15
CA ALA A 47 8.89 6.27 -2.20
C ALA A 47 9.72 5.94 -0.95
N ILE A 48 9.39 4.83 -0.28
CA ILE A 48 10.02 4.41 0.97
C ILE A 48 10.54 2.98 0.78
N GLU A 49 11.82 2.76 1.06
CA GLU A 49 12.42 1.43 0.93
C GLU A 49 11.88 0.50 2.02
N TYR A 50 11.91 0.95 3.26
CA TYR A 50 11.51 0.18 4.44
C TYR A 50 11.02 1.13 5.54
N GLU A 51 10.01 0.70 6.29
CA GLU A 51 9.40 1.48 7.38
C GLU A 51 9.43 0.66 8.67
N GLU A 52 10.00 1.23 9.72
CA GLU A 52 10.10 0.60 11.04
C GLU A 52 8.94 0.97 11.96
N GLN A 53 8.36 2.16 11.76
CA GLN A 53 7.30 2.72 12.59
C GLN A 53 5.92 2.53 11.97
N MET A 54 5.65 1.31 11.49
CA MET A 54 4.38 0.95 10.83
C MET A 54 3.13 1.41 11.59
N PRO A 55 2.99 1.25 12.93
CA PRO A 55 1.80 1.71 13.64
C PRO A 55 1.53 3.22 13.50
N ILE A 56 2.60 4.03 13.44
CA ILE A 56 2.47 5.49 13.27
C ILE A 56 1.99 5.79 11.87
N VAL A 57 2.59 5.16 10.85
CA VAL A 57 2.21 5.34 9.45
C VAL A 57 0.77 4.93 9.20
N LEU A 58 0.37 3.75 9.69
CA LEU A 58 -1.00 3.26 9.54
C LEU A 58 -1.98 4.25 10.17
N ASN A 59 -1.74 4.67 11.42
CA ASN A 59 -2.63 5.60 12.13
C ASN A 59 -2.68 7.01 11.49
N SER A 60 -1.67 7.38 10.70
CA SER A 60 -1.65 8.64 9.95
C SER A 60 -2.37 8.57 8.60
N ALA A 61 -2.72 7.38 8.13
CA ALA A 61 -3.30 7.17 6.81
C ALA A 61 -4.83 7.27 6.84
N ASP A 62 -5.39 7.99 5.87
CA ASP A 62 -6.84 8.00 5.62
C ASP A 62 -7.32 6.73 4.90
N LEU A 63 -6.42 6.08 4.15
CA LEU A 63 -6.67 4.86 3.39
C LEU A 63 -5.39 4.04 3.21
N ILE A 64 -5.48 2.72 3.38
CA ILE A 64 -4.36 1.80 3.16
C ILE A 64 -4.63 0.89 1.96
N VAL A 65 -3.64 0.73 1.08
CA VAL A 65 -3.66 -0.28 0.01
C VAL A 65 -2.53 -1.26 0.25
N SER A 66 -2.84 -2.53 0.50
CA SER A 66 -1.82 -3.54 0.82
C SER A 66 -2.23 -4.94 0.38
N ARG A 67 -1.28 -5.88 0.40
CA ARG A 67 -1.62 -7.31 0.31
C ARG A 67 -2.37 -7.73 1.57
N ALA A 68 -3.31 -8.66 1.44
CA ALA A 68 -4.04 -9.26 2.56
C ALA A 68 -3.17 -10.21 3.43
N GLY A 69 -2.00 -9.78 3.90
CA GLY A 69 -1.16 -10.57 4.80
C GLY A 69 -1.78 -10.69 6.20
N GLY A 70 -1.49 -11.77 6.93
CA GLY A 70 -2.05 -12.00 8.27
C GLY A 70 -1.73 -10.87 9.26
N SER A 71 -0.47 -10.41 9.31
CA SER A 71 -0.05 -9.36 10.24
C SER A 71 -0.68 -8.00 9.92
N ILE A 72 -0.62 -7.56 8.67
CA ILE A 72 -1.14 -6.24 8.28
C ILE A 72 -2.67 -6.19 8.38
N THR A 73 -3.37 -7.28 8.06
CA THR A 73 -4.84 -7.34 8.18
C THR A 73 -5.28 -7.22 9.64
N ALA A 74 -4.56 -7.86 10.57
CA ALA A 74 -4.84 -7.74 11.99
C ALA A 74 -4.62 -6.33 12.53
N GLU A 75 -3.53 -5.68 12.11
CA GLU A 75 -3.22 -4.29 12.51
C GLU A 75 -4.25 -3.29 11.99
N ILE A 76 -4.63 -3.39 10.71
CA ILE A 76 -5.66 -2.52 10.12
C ILE A 76 -7.00 -2.70 10.83
N ASN A 77 -7.42 -3.96 11.08
CA ASN A 77 -8.66 -4.24 11.79
C ASN A 77 -8.65 -3.70 13.23
N LEU A 78 -7.51 -3.74 13.91
CA LEU A 78 -7.38 -3.19 15.26
C LEU A 78 -7.48 -1.66 15.26
N LEU A 79 -6.91 -1.00 14.25
CA LEU A 79 -6.88 0.46 14.14
C LEU A 79 -8.14 1.05 13.50
N GLY A 80 -8.97 0.24 12.83
CA GLY A 80 -10.21 0.69 12.20
C GLY A 80 -9.99 1.58 10.97
N ILE A 81 -8.83 1.47 10.32
CA ILE A 81 -8.45 2.33 9.19
C ILE A 81 -9.07 1.77 7.91
N PRO A 82 -9.69 2.60 7.05
CA PRO A 82 -10.16 2.18 5.74
C PRO A 82 -9.05 1.50 4.94
N SER A 83 -9.35 0.37 4.30
CA SER A 83 -8.33 -0.35 3.53
C SER A 83 -8.86 -1.08 2.29
N ILE A 84 -8.00 -1.17 1.29
CA ILE A 84 -8.15 -2.01 0.10
C ILE A 84 -7.11 -3.13 0.21
N LEU A 85 -7.59 -4.33 0.54
CA LEU A 85 -6.73 -5.51 0.67
C LEU A 85 -6.73 -6.32 -0.63
N ILE A 86 -5.55 -6.48 -1.21
CA ILE A 86 -5.32 -7.22 -2.45
C ILE A 86 -4.92 -8.66 -2.10
N PRO A 87 -5.68 -9.69 -2.51
CA PRO A 87 -5.36 -11.08 -2.22
C PRO A 87 -3.97 -11.50 -2.72
N LEU A 88 -3.38 -12.51 -2.06
CA LEU A 88 -2.12 -13.09 -2.50
C LEU A 88 -2.38 -14.11 -3.62
N PRO A 89 -1.76 -13.96 -4.80
CA PRO A 89 -1.92 -14.94 -5.87
C PRO A 89 -1.32 -16.29 -5.45
N GLY A 90 -2.14 -17.35 -5.46
CA GLY A 90 -1.69 -18.72 -5.15
C GLY A 90 -1.74 -19.12 -3.68
N ALA A 91 -2.37 -18.35 -2.79
CA ALA A 91 -2.59 -18.77 -1.41
C ALA A 91 -3.57 -19.98 -1.36
N PRO A 92 -3.17 -21.15 -0.83
CA PRO A 92 -4.12 -22.22 -0.56
C PRO A 92 -4.90 -21.88 0.71
N GLY A 93 -6.23 -21.80 0.60
CA GLY A 93 -7.11 -21.66 1.76
C GLY A 93 -7.63 -20.25 1.95
N ASP A 94 -8.94 -20.19 2.10
CA ASP A 94 -9.84 -19.03 2.20
C ASP A 94 -9.70 -18.26 3.53
N HIS A 95 -8.48 -18.14 4.08
CA HIS A 95 -8.24 -17.47 5.35
C HIS A 95 -8.30 -15.93 5.22
N GLN A 96 -8.02 -15.37 4.03
CA GLN A 96 -8.09 -13.94 3.76
C GLN A 96 -9.54 -13.41 3.73
N THR A 97 -10.48 -14.18 3.18
CA THR A 97 -11.89 -13.77 3.02
C THR A 97 -12.62 -13.68 4.37
N LYS A 98 -12.21 -14.45 5.38
CA LYS A 98 -12.85 -14.45 6.70
C LYS A 98 -12.54 -13.21 7.55
N MET A 99 -11.43 -12.53 7.30
CA MET A 99 -10.98 -11.38 8.10
C MET A 99 -11.54 -10.04 7.60
N LEU A 100 -12.00 -9.98 6.36
CA LEU A 100 -12.55 -8.78 5.70
C LEU A 100 -14.05 -8.54 5.98
N ASN A 101 -14.75 -9.48 6.62
CA ASN A 101 -16.21 -9.45 6.85
C ASN A 101 -16.59 -9.45 8.33
N ARG A 102 -15.82 -8.82 9.21
CA ARG A 102 -16.12 -8.73 10.64
C ARG A 102 -16.17 -7.30 11.12
#